data_AF-A0A960PJ61-F1
#
_entry.id   AF-A0A960PJ61-F1
#
_cell.length_a   1.000
_cell.length_b   1.000
_cell.length_c   1.000
_cell.angle_alpha   90.00
_cell.angle_beta   90.00
_cell.angle_gamma   90.00
#
_symmetry.space_group_name_H-M   'P 1'
#
loop_
_entity.id
_entity.type
_entity.pdbx_description
1 polymer ?
#
loop_
_entity_poly.entity_id
_entity_poly.type
_entity_poly.pdbx_seq_one_letter_code
_entity_poly.pdbx_strand_id
1 'polypeptide(L)'
;GEEDPDLINAWEVLASVAPAGQLADLALFGGFSGSAADDEPTLAFVNTLDDEGSVFQMSVNLGESADPDELALTMVHEFSHVFTGLSTQLDRSLEPDECDTYDNGEGCYLADSLMFGWIEEFWGNGLIDRVDPDAEAGASVGQALCDLDPGFFGPYAASNPEEDFAETFSAWTLDVPVTSPERQARYDWLDGTPGLAEFRDRAREAERSVDTNTFETCG
;
A
#
# COMPACT_ATOMS: atom_id res chain seq x y z
N GLY A 1 -0.88 28.25 -11.36
CA GLY A 1 -2.20 27.90 -10.82
C GLY A 1 -2.28 28.43 -9.42
N GLU A 2 -3.47 28.41 -8.84
CA GLU A 2 -3.62 28.57 -7.39
C GLU A 2 -3.16 27.25 -6.73
N GLU A 3 -2.47 27.36 -5.60
CA GLU A 3 -2.01 26.19 -4.86
C GLU A 3 -3.22 25.53 -4.18
N ASP A 4 -3.40 24.23 -4.37
CA ASP A 4 -4.47 23.47 -3.73
C ASP A 4 -3.98 22.99 -2.34
N PRO A 5 -4.66 23.35 -1.23
CA PRO A 5 -4.22 23.00 0.11
C PRO A 5 -4.25 21.49 0.37
N ASP A 6 -5.16 20.74 -0.25
CA ASP A 6 -5.26 19.29 -0.04
C ASP A 6 -4.07 18.59 -0.69
N LEU A 7 -3.66 19.05 -1.87
CA LEU A 7 -2.45 18.57 -2.55
C LEU A 7 -1.17 18.89 -1.75
N ILE A 8 -1.11 20.08 -1.13
CA ILE A 8 0.02 20.45 -0.27
C ILE A 8 0.07 19.55 0.97
N ASN A 9 -1.06 19.35 1.65
CA ASN A 9 -1.13 18.51 2.85
C ASN A 9 -0.72 17.06 2.53
N ALA A 10 -1.19 16.52 1.41
CA ALA A 10 -0.82 15.21 0.92
C ALA A 10 0.70 15.09 0.69
N TRP A 11 1.29 16.07 0.02
CA TRP A 11 2.74 16.12 -0.19
C TRP A 11 3.51 16.22 1.14
N GLU A 12 3.02 17.01 2.09
CA GLU A 12 3.64 17.16 3.41
C GLU A 12 3.61 15.85 4.22
N VAL A 13 2.56 15.03 4.09
CA VAL A 13 2.56 13.65 4.64
C VAL A 13 3.75 12.89 4.09
N LEU A 14 3.82 12.75 2.77
CA LEU A 14 4.86 11.95 2.11
C LEU A 14 6.27 12.44 2.45
N ALA A 15 6.50 13.76 2.40
CA ALA A 15 7.78 14.36 2.73
C ALA A 15 8.21 14.14 4.19
N SER A 16 7.24 14.01 5.10
CA SER A 16 7.52 13.74 6.51
C SER A 16 7.84 12.27 6.78
N VAL A 17 7.27 11.33 6.01
CA VAL A 17 7.39 9.89 6.25
C VAL A 17 8.47 9.24 5.39
N ALA A 18 8.58 9.62 4.11
CA ALA A 18 9.49 8.98 3.17
C ALA A 18 10.97 9.24 3.52
N PRO A 19 11.84 8.21 3.45
CA PRO A 19 13.30 8.36 3.52
C PRO A 19 13.86 9.38 2.52
N ALA A 20 14.99 9.97 2.88
CA ALA A 20 15.62 11.02 2.09
C ALA A 20 16.01 10.50 0.70
N GLY A 21 15.44 11.11 -0.35
CA GLY A 21 15.70 10.77 -1.75
C GLY A 21 14.73 9.78 -2.37
N GLN A 22 13.90 9.08 -1.58
CA GLN A 22 12.94 8.10 -2.12
C GLN A 22 11.76 8.75 -2.82
N LEU A 23 11.44 10.00 -2.49
CA LEU A 23 10.47 10.79 -3.27
C LEU A 23 10.93 11.08 -4.70
N ALA A 24 12.20 10.83 -5.04
CA ALA A 24 12.68 10.99 -6.42
C ALA A 24 12.10 9.92 -7.37
N ASP A 25 11.58 8.81 -6.82
CA ASP A 25 10.91 7.77 -7.60
C ASP A 25 9.52 8.23 -8.09
N LEU A 26 8.97 9.29 -7.48
CA LEU A 26 7.78 9.99 -7.96
C LEU A 26 8.18 11.06 -8.99
N ALA A 27 8.06 10.73 -10.28
CA ALA A 27 8.27 11.71 -11.34
C ALA A 27 7.09 12.69 -11.47
N LEU A 28 5.89 12.29 -11.04
CA LEU A 28 4.72 13.16 -10.99
C LEU A 28 3.94 12.96 -9.68
N PHE A 29 3.65 14.07 -9.01
CA PHE A 29 2.70 14.12 -7.91
C PHE A 29 1.63 15.16 -8.25
N GLY A 30 0.36 14.76 -8.26
CA GLY A 30 -0.73 15.59 -8.75
C GLY A 30 -2.04 15.37 -8.04
N GLY A 31 -3.01 16.25 -8.33
CA GLY A 31 -4.38 16.09 -7.88
C GLY A 31 -5.32 15.75 -9.03
N PHE A 32 -6.36 14.99 -8.75
CA PHE A 32 -7.50 14.80 -9.64
C PHE A 32 -8.79 15.15 -8.90
N SER A 33 -9.88 15.34 -9.63
CA SER A 33 -11.21 15.46 -9.03
C SER A 33 -12.07 14.34 -9.59
N GLY A 34 -12.35 13.35 -8.75
CA GLY A 34 -13.29 12.28 -9.07
C GLY A 34 -14.73 12.78 -9.06
N SER A 35 -15.67 11.98 -9.59
CA SER A 35 -17.08 12.22 -9.34
C SER A 35 -17.48 11.63 -7.99
N ALA A 36 -18.01 12.44 -7.07
CA ALA A 36 -18.60 12.02 -5.79
C ALA A 36 -19.90 11.18 -5.94
N ALA A 37 -20.05 10.45 -7.05
CA ALA A 37 -21.21 9.64 -7.39
C ALA A 37 -21.00 8.15 -7.14
N ASP A 38 -19.77 7.75 -6.79
CA ASP A 38 -19.41 6.38 -6.44
C ASP A 38 -19.59 6.19 -4.92
N ASP A 39 -20.12 5.04 -4.51
CA ASP A 39 -20.33 4.73 -3.08
C ASP A 39 -18.99 4.54 -2.33
N GLU A 40 -17.90 4.27 -3.06
CA GLU A 40 -16.51 4.17 -2.57
C GLU A 40 -15.58 4.93 -3.53
N PRO A 41 -15.37 6.25 -3.32
CA PRO A 41 -14.53 7.05 -4.22
C PRO A 41 -13.05 6.69 -4.06
N THR A 42 -12.33 6.56 -5.17
CA THR A 42 -10.86 6.47 -5.16
C THR A 42 -10.28 7.72 -4.49
N LEU A 43 -9.56 7.54 -3.38
CA LEU A 43 -8.94 8.65 -2.63
C LEU A 43 -7.59 9.06 -3.21
N ALA A 44 -6.84 8.09 -3.70
CA ALA A 44 -5.58 8.28 -4.41
C ALA A 44 -5.30 7.06 -5.29
N PHE A 45 -4.28 7.16 -6.14
CA PHE A 45 -3.76 6.02 -6.89
C PHE A 45 -2.30 6.24 -7.28
N VAL A 46 -1.60 5.14 -7.53
CA VAL A 46 -0.27 5.09 -8.12
C VAL A 46 -0.30 4.38 -9.48
N ASN A 47 0.48 4.88 -10.44
CA ASN A 47 0.74 4.22 -11.70
C ASN A 47 2.23 4.30 -12.05
N THR A 48 2.75 3.26 -12.70
CA THR A 48 4.05 3.34 -13.39
C THR A 48 3.98 4.31 -14.57
N LEU A 49 5.08 5.03 -14.83
CA LEU A 49 5.19 5.96 -15.95
C LEU A 49 6.10 5.47 -17.08
N ASP A 50 6.75 4.33 -16.88
CA ASP A 50 7.59 3.63 -17.85
C ASP A 50 7.35 2.12 -17.76
N ASP A 51 7.83 1.39 -18.79
CA ASP A 51 7.61 -0.05 -18.90
C ASP A 51 8.47 -0.82 -17.87
N GLU A 52 9.57 -0.22 -17.41
CA GLU A 52 10.49 -0.83 -16.45
C GLU A 52 10.05 -0.68 -14.98
N GLY A 53 9.17 0.26 -14.65
CA GLY A 53 8.83 0.62 -13.26
C GLY A 53 9.98 1.34 -12.56
N SER A 54 10.60 2.31 -13.23
CA SER A 54 11.66 3.15 -12.66
C SER A 54 11.15 4.48 -12.13
N VAL A 55 10.01 4.96 -12.64
CA VAL A 55 9.35 6.18 -12.17
C VAL A 55 7.83 6.03 -12.10
N PHE A 56 7.23 6.71 -11.13
CA PHE A 56 5.82 6.58 -10.81
C PHE A 56 5.11 7.94 -10.82
N GLN A 57 3.82 7.89 -11.07
CA GLN A 57 2.87 8.96 -10.80
C GLN A 57 2.04 8.56 -9.60
N MET A 58 1.88 9.49 -8.66
CA MET A 58 0.88 9.38 -7.61
C MET A 58 -0.11 10.55 -7.73
N SER A 59 -1.40 10.25 -7.64
CA SER A 59 -2.46 11.26 -7.74
C SER A 59 -3.42 11.18 -6.57
N VAL A 60 -3.85 12.34 -6.06
CA VAL A 60 -4.73 12.45 -4.89
C VAL A 60 -6.05 13.10 -5.27
N ASN A 61 -7.16 12.60 -4.76
CA ASN A 61 -8.48 13.15 -5.00
C ASN A 61 -8.68 14.44 -4.20
N LEU A 62 -8.75 15.57 -4.90
CA LEU A 62 -8.95 16.90 -4.34
C LEU A 62 -10.44 17.06 -4.02
N GLY A 63 -10.79 17.00 -2.73
CA GLY A 63 -12.15 17.22 -2.24
C GLY A 63 -12.75 16.10 -1.37
N GLU A 64 -12.11 14.93 -1.27
CA GLU A 64 -12.58 13.81 -0.44
C GLU A 64 -11.75 13.62 0.86
N SER A 65 -10.58 14.25 0.98
CA SER A 65 -9.65 14.08 2.11
C SER A 65 -9.92 15.02 3.29
N ALA A 66 -11.15 15.01 3.82
CA ALA A 66 -11.53 15.87 4.94
C ALA A 66 -10.93 15.44 6.29
N ASP A 67 -10.59 14.15 6.46
CA ASP A 67 -9.94 13.62 7.66
C ASP A 67 -8.41 13.53 7.47
N PRO A 68 -7.62 14.27 8.26
CA PRO A 68 -6.16 14.21 8.19
C PRO A 68 -5.56 12.82 8.44
N ASP A 69 -6.19 11.99 9.27
CA ASP A 69 -5.67 10.65 9.58
C ASP A 69 -5.92 9.71 8.41
N GLU A 70 -7.09 9.78 7.77
CA GLU A 70 -7.41 9.04 6.54
C GLU A 70 -6.48 9.45 5.40
N LEU A 71 -6.29 10.77 5.20
CA LEU A 71 -5.33 11.26 4.23
C LEU A 71 -3.93 10.70 4.50
N ALA A 72 -3.48 10.70 5.76
CA ALA A 72 -2.16 10.19 6.10
C ALA A 72 -2.02 8.69 5.80
N LEU A 73 -3.02 7.89 6.18
CA LEU A 73 -3.07 6.46 5.90
C LEU A 73 -3.06 6.21 4.38
N THR A 74 -3.92 6.88 3.61
CA THR A 74 -3.94 6.77 2.15
C THR A 74 -2.60 7.15 1.53
N MET A 75 -1.98 8.26 1.96
CA MET A 75 -0.70 8.66 1.38
C MET A 75 0.42 7.63 1.63
N VAL A 76 0.49 7.08 2.85
CA VAL A 76 1.51 6.07 3.17
C VAL A 76 1.21 4.74 2.48
N HIS A 77 -0.07 4.36 2.39
CA HIS A 77 -0.56 3.20 1.64
C HIS A 77 -0.08 3.27 0.19
N GLU A 78 -0.43 4.34 -0.53
CA GLU A 78 -0.09 4.51 -1.94
C GLU A 78 1.43 4.59 -2.17
N PHE A 79 2.16 5.25 -1.25
CA PHE A 79 3.61 5.29 -1.37
C PHE A 79 4.25 3.91 -1.26
N SER A 80 3.58 2.95 -0.60
CA SER A 80 4.05 1.58 -0.56
C SER A 80 4.06 0.92 -1.94
N HIS A 81 3.02 1.14 -2.74
CA HIS A 81 2.92 0.67 -4.13
C HIS A 81 4.06 1.17 -5.02
N VAL A 82 4.59 2.37 -4.74
CA VAL A 82 5.75 2.91 -5.46
C VAL A 82 6.99 2.04 -5.23
N PHE A 83 7.39 1.83 -3.97
CA PHE A 83 8.67 1.18 -3.71
C PHE A 83 8.61 -0.34 -3.83
N THR A 84 7.44 -0.96 -3.66
CA THR A 84 7.22 -2.39 -3.96
C THR A 84 7.10 -2.65 -5.46
N GLY A 85 6.72 -1.63 -6.24
CA GLY A 85 6.60 -1.70 -7.69
C GLY A 85 7.89 -1.41 -8.46
N LEU A 86 8.97 -0.96 -7.81
CA LEU A 86 10.23 -0.62 -8.48
C LEU A 86 10.81 -1.81 -9.27
N SER A 87 11.57 -1.53 -10.34
CA SER A 87 12.33 -2.56 -11.10
C SER A 87 13.27 -3.43 -10.25
N THR A 88 13.65 -2.97 -9.06
CA THR A 88 14.43 -3.75 -8.09
C THR A 88 13.58 -4.71 -7.26
N GLN A 89 12.27 -4.75 -7.49
CA GLN A 89 11.29 -5.58 -6.79
C GLN A 89 10.45 -6.42 -7.75
N LEU A 90 10.10 -5.87 -8.92
CA LEU A 90 9.20 -6.48 -9.89
C LEU A 90 9.83 -6.47 -11.30
N ASP A 91 9.97 -7.65 -11.91
CA ASP A 91 10.44 -7.81 -13.29
C ASP A 91 9.24 -7.88 -14.24
N ARG A 92 8.97 -6.75 -14.93
CA ARG A 92 7.90 -6.61 -15.92
C ARG A 92 8.26 -7.15 -17.31
N SER A 93 9.47 -7.68 -17.48
CA SER A 93 9.90 -8.26 -18.76
C SER A 93 9.61 -9.75 -18.87
N LEU A 94 9.26 -10.40 -17.75
CA LEU A 94 8.89 -11.81 -17.70
C LEU A 94 7.40 -11.99 -17.89
N GLU A 95 7.03 -12.98 -18.70
CA GLU A 95 5.65 -13.40 -18.83
C GLU A 95 5.25 -14.30 -17.64
N PRO A 96 3.95 -14.42 -17.33
CA PRO A 96 3.49 -15.22 -16.18
C PRO A 96 3.92 -16.69 -16.20
N ASP A 97 4.11 -17.30 -17.37
CA ASP A 97 4.58 -18.70 -17.50
C ASP A 97 6.09 -18.86 -17.31
N GLU A 98 6.83 -17.76 -17.28
CA GLU A 98 8.26 -17.68 -16.97
C GLU A 98 8.52 -17.27 -15.52
N CYS A 99 7.45 -16.98 -14.75
CA CYS A 99 7.55 -16.54 -13.37
C CYS A 99 7.72 -17.71 -12.38
N ASP A 100 8.87 -17.75 -11.71
CA ASP A 100 9.18 -18.76 -10.68
C ASP A 100 8.65 -18.38 -9.28
N THR A 101 8.15 -17.15 -9.11
CA THR A 101 7.67 -16.58 -7.84
C THR A 101 6.16 -16.33 -7.89
N TYR A 102 5.74 -15.07 -7.86
CA TYR A 102 4.35 -14.63 -8.01
C TYR A 102 4.29 -13.54 -9.08
N ASP A 103 3.40 -13.73 -10.04
CA ASP A 103 3.05 -12.74 -11.06
C ASP A 103 1.79 -12.00 -10.60
N ASN A 104 1.88 -10.67 -10.52
CA ASN A 104 0.79 -9.83 -10.03
C ASN A 104 -0.07 -9.21 -11.15
N GLY A 105 0.06 -9.70 -12.38
CA GLY A 105 -0.61 -9.14 -13.57
C GLY A 105 0.19 -8.04 -14.27
N GLU A 106 1.17 -7.41 -13.59
CA GLU A 106 2.12 -6.48 -14.23
C GLU A 106 3.48 -7.12 -14.53
N GLY A 107 3.86 -8.15 -13.79
CA GLY A 107 5.12 -8.85 -13.95
C GLY A 107 5.40 -9.79 -12.77
N CYS A 108 6.62 -10.32 -12.76
CA CYS A 108 7.04 -11.33 -11.78
C CYS A 108 7.89 -10.73 -10.67
N TYR A 109 7.47 -10.89 -9.41
CA TYR A 109 8.25 -10.39 -8.28
C TYR A 109 9.63 -11.07 -8.20
N LEU A 110 10.67 -10.30 -7.91
CA LEU A 110 12.00 -10.87 -7.68
C LEU A 110 11.99 -11.75 -6.41
N ALA A 111 12.80 -12.80 -6.41
CA ALA A 111 12.85 -13.76 -5.30
C ALA A 111 13.33 -13.15 -3.96
N ASP A 112 14.05 -12.02 -4.01
CA ASP A 112 14.48 -11.25 -2.85
C ASP A 112 13.69 -9.93 -2.68
N SER A 113 12.59 -9.78 -3.42
CA SER A 113 11.68 -8.64 -3.27
C SER A 113 10.95 -8.68 -1.92
N LEU A 114 10.58 -7.49 -1.46
CA LEU A 114 9.80 -7.29 -0.26
C LEU A 114 8.44 -7.98 -0.36
N MET A 115 7.76 -7.80 -1.50
CA MET A 115 6.43 -8.36 -1.70
C MET A 115 6.44 -9.88 -1.77
N PHE A 116 7.45 -10.49 -2.42
CA PHE A 116 7.52 -11.95 -2.42
C PHE A 116 7.77 -12.51 -1.00
N GLY A 117 8.62 -11.86 -0.20
CA GLY A 117 8.79 -12.23 1.21
C GLY A 117 7.50 -12.07 2.03
N TRP A 118 6.70 -11.04 1.74
CA TRP A 118 5.38 -10.83 2.36
C TRP A 118 4.40 -11.95 1.98
N ILE A 119 4.35 -12.31 0.70
CA ILE A 119 3.51 -13.38 0.16
C ILE A 119 3.87 -14.73 0.79
N GLU A 120 5.15 -15.06 0.88
CA GLU A 120 5.61 -16.32 1.48
C GLU A 120 5.19 -16.45 2.95
N GLU A 121 5.23 -15.35 3.71
CA GLU A 121 4.90 -15.36 5.13
C GLU A 121 3.38 -15.40 5.39
N PHE A 122 2.61 -14.54 4.71
CA PHE A 122 1.21 -14.29 5.06
C PHE A 122 0.19 -14.83 4.06
N TRP A 123 0.57 -15.00 2.79
CA TRP A 123 -0.33 -15.48 1.72
C TRP A 123 -0.08 -16.94 1.32
N GLY A 124 0.80 -17.63 2.05
CA GLY A 124 1.00 -19.06 1.93
C GLY A 124 -0.24 -19.91 2.26
N ASN A 125 -0.07 -21.23 2.28
CA ASN A 125 -1.14 -22.20 2.59
C ASN A 125 -2.38 -22.15 1.66
N GLY A 126 -2.20 -21.67 0.43
CA GLY A 126 -3.24 -21.63 -0.60
C GLY A 126 -4.21 -20.46 -0.47
N LEU A 127 -3.84 -19.39 0.24
CA LEU A 127 -4.53 -18.10 0.13
C LEU A 127 -4.19 -17.43 -1.22
N ILE A 128 -2.90 -17.39 -1.58
CA ILE A 128 -2.44 -16.82 -2.86
C ILE A 128 -3.09 -17.50 -4.08
N ASP A 129 -3.34 -18.81 -4.02
CA ASP A 129 -3.99 -19.57 -5.10
C ASP A 129 -5.45 -19.15 -5.36
N ARG A 130 -6.03 -18.31 -4.49
CA ARG A 130 -7.41 -17.81 -4.61
C ARG A 130 -7.47 -16.38 -5.16
N VAL A 131 -6.31 -15.73 -5.31
CA VAL A 131 -6.21 -14.39 -5.88
C VAL A 131 -6.22 -14.52 -7.39
N ASP A 132 -7.06 -13.71 -8.03
CA ASP A 132 -7.00 -13.46 -9.46
C ASP A 132 -6.16 -12.20 -9.66
N PRO A 133 -4.92 -12.29 -10.16
CA PRO A 133 -4.03 -11.12 -10.29
C PRO A 133 -4.56 -10.07 -11.27
N ASP A 134 -5.47 -10.44 -12.18
CA ASP A 134 -6.08 -9.52 -13.14
C ASP A 134 -7.35 -8.83 -12.60
N ALA A 135 -7.81 -9.21 -11.40
CA ALA A 135 -9.01 -8.63 -10.80
C ALA A 135 -8.70 -7.27 -10.17
N GLU A 136 -9.57 -6.27 -10.42
CA GLU A 136 -9.49 -4.99 -9.72
C GLU A 136 -9.66 -5.20 -8.21
N ALA A 137 -8.73 -4.63 -7.43
CA ALA A 137 -8.78 -4.66 -5.98
C ALA A 137 -10.07 -4.04 -5.45
N GLY A 138 -10.60 -4.59 -4.36
CA GLY A 138 -11.87 -4.12 -3.82
C GLY A 138 -12.38 -4.96 -2.66
N ALA A 139 -13.11 -4.33 -1.74
CA ALA A 139 -13.65 -4.99 -0.55
C ALA A 139 -14.52 -6.23 -0.91
N SER A 140 -15.31 -6.13 -1.98
CA SER A 140 -16.15 -7.24 -2.44
C SER A 140 -15.36 -8.45 -2.95
N VAL A 141 -14.17 -8.23 -3.52
CA VAL A 141 -13.28 -9.29 -4.01
C VAL A 141 -12.60 -10.00 -2.83
N GLY A 142 -12.11 -9.24 -1.86
CA GLY A 142 -11.39 -9.78 -0.71
C GLY A 142 -12.26 -10.34 0.42
N GLN A 143 -13.57 -10.12 0.43
CA GLN A 143 -14.44 -10.55 1.55
C GLN A 143 -14.29 -12.04 1.89
N ALA A 144 -14.22 -12.93 0.89
CA ALA A 144 -14.10 -14.36 1.12
C ALA A 144 -12.74 -14.75 1.75
N LEU A 145 -11.68 -13.97 1.51
CA LEU A 145 -10.36 -14.15 2.12
C LEU A 145 -10.30 -13.50 3.51
N CYS A 146 -10.93 -12.34 3.67
CA CYS A 146 -11.12 -11.69 4.98
C CYS A 146 -11.86 -12.59 5.96
N ASP A 147 -12.85 -13.36 5.52
CA ASP A 147 -13.54 -14.34 6.38
C ASP A 147 -12.61 -15.51 6.84
N LEU A 148 -11.44 -15.70 6.21
CA LEU A 148 -10.53 -16.82 6.48
C LEU A 148 -9.33 -16.45 7.35
N ASP A 149 -8.85 -15.20 7.29
CA ASP A 149 -7.70 -14.73 8.06
C ASP A 149 -8.04 -13.41 8.79
N PRO A 150 -8.12 -13.40 10.14
CA PRO A 150 -8.36 -12.20 10.92
C PRO A 150 -7.19 -11.21 10.91
N GLY A 151 -6.06 -11.58 10.30
CA GLY A 151 -4.89 -10.75 10.18
C GLY A 151 -5.00 -9.63 9.14
N PHE A 152 -5.89 -9.72 8.15
CA PHE A 152 -6.12 -8.66 7.18
C PHE A 152 -6.68 -7.39 7.82
N PHE A 153 -6.31 -6.22 7.29
CA PHE A 153 -6.83 -4.90 7.67
C PHE A 153 -8.17 -4.58 6.98
N GLY A 154 -9.05 -5.56 6.89
CA GLY A 154 -10.37 -5.46 6.26
C GLY A 154 -10.47 -6.20 4.93
N PRO A 155 -11.66 -6.21 4.30
CA PRO A 155 -11.88 -6.89 3.04
C PRO A 155 -11.08 -6.30 1.88
N TYR A 156 -10.78 -4.99 1.91
CA TYR A 156 -9.95 -4.35 0.88
C TYR A 156 -8.51 -4.89 0.91
N ALA A 157 -7.88 -4.89 2.08
CA ALA A 157 -6.58 -5.52 2.32
C ALA A 157 -6.57 -7.00 1.89
N ALA A 158 -7.65 -7.74 2.13
CA ALA A 158 -7.75 -9.15 1.77
C ALA A 158 -7.94 -9.41 0.26
N SER A 159 -8.03 -8.37 -0.58
CA SER A 159 -8.32 -8.54 -2.01
C SER A 159 -7.13 -9.05 -2.82
N ASN A 160 -5.90 -8.63 -2.47
CA ASN A 160 -4.65 -9.14 -3.03
C ASN A 160 -3.48 -8.86 -2.05
N PRO A 161 -2.29 -9.45 -2.27
CA PRO A 161 -1.12 -9.23 -1.40
C PRO A 161 -0.64 -7.79 -1.33
N GLU A 162 -0.76 -7.05 -2.44
CA GLU A 162 -0.33 -5.67 -2.56
C GLU A 162 -1.12 -4.76 -1.60
N GLU A 163 -2.44 -4.88 -1.58
CA GLU A 163 -3.30 -4.10 -0.68
C GLU A 163 -3.15 -4.54 0.78
N ASP A 164 -2.95 -5.83 1.08
CA ASP A 164 -2.65 -6.29 2.45
C ASP A 164 -1.36 -5.66 2.97
N PHE A 165 -0.31 -5.66 2.14
CA PHE A 165 0.93 -5.00 2.49
C PHE A 165 0.72 -3.49 2.66
N ALA A 166 0.05 -2.82 1.72
CA ALA A 166 -0.13 -1.38 1.75
C ALA A 166 -0.94 -0.89 2.96
N GLU A 167 -2.03 -1.58 3.30
CA GLU A 167 -2.84 -1.28 4.48
C GLU A 167 -2.11 -1.59 5.78
N THR A 168 -1.39 -2.71 5.84
CA THR A 168 -0.58 -3.01 7.03
C THR A 168 0.56 -2.00 7.17
N PHE A 169 1.25 -1.67 6.09
CA PHE A 169 2.38 -0.75 6.09
C PHE A 169 1.96 0.66 6.50
N SER A 170 0.82 1.17 6.01
CA SER A 170 0.28 2.47 6.41
C SER A 170 -0.06 2.49 7.90
N ALA A 171 -0.77 1.46 8.37
CA ALA A 171 -1.16 1.33 9.77
C ALA A 171 0.07 1.23 10.69
N TRP A 172 1.05 0.42 10.33
CA TRP A 172 2.28 0.24 11.11
C TRP A 172 3.16 1.49 11.14
N THR A 173 3.30 2.16 9.99
CA THR A 173 4.11 3.38 9.86
C THR A 173 3.54 4.52 10.71
N LEU A 174 2.22 4.61 10.80
CA LEU A 174 1.52 5.63 11.59
C LEU A 174 1.15 5.15 13.00
N ASP A 175 1.75 4.07 13.50
CA ASP A 175 1.52 3.55 14.86
C ASP A 175 0.03 3.26 15.21
N VAL A 176 -0.78 2.89 14.21
CA VAL A 176 -2.17 2.51 14.43
C VAL A 176 -2.22 1.30 15.39
N PRO A 177 -2.97 1.36 16.49
CA PRO A 177 -2.97 0.28 17.47
C PRO A 177 -3.62 -0.99 16.93
N VAL A 178 -2.97 -2.13 17.14
CA VAL A 178 -3.51 -3.48 16.85
C VAL A 178 -3.62 -4.29 18.14
N THR A 179 -4.64 -5.15 18.22
CA THR A 179 -4.86 -5.99 19.40
C THR A 179 -5.00 -7.48 19.08
N SER A 180 -5.16 -7.85 17.80
CA SER A 180 -5.17 -9.24 17.38
C SER A 180 -3.73 -9.77 17.20
N PRO A 181 -3.43 -11.00 17.64
CA PRO A 181 -2.13 -11.63 17.39
C PRO A 181 -1.75 -11.70 15.91
N GLU A 182 -2.73 -11.86 15.02
CA GLU A 182 -2.53 -12.04 13.58
C GLU A 182 -2.09 -10.74 12.88
N ARG A 183 -2.66 -9.59 13.30
CA ARG A 183 -2.17 -8.27 12.86
C ARG A 183 -0.84 -7.90 13.53
N GLN A 184 -0.64 -8.31 14.79
CA GLN A 184 0.64 -8.10 15.46
C GLN A 184 1.77 -8.85 14.75
N ALA A 185 1.54 -10.06 14.24
CA ALA A 185 2.55 -10.82 13.49
C ALA A 185 2.99 -10.08 12.21
N ARG A 186 2.05 -9.41 11.52
CA ARG A 186 2.33 -8.54 10.38
C ARG A 186 3.20 -7.33 10.76
N TYR A 187 2.89 -6.67 11.87
CA TYR A 187 3.73 -5.59 12.42
C TYR A 187 5.12 -6.08 12.82
N ASP A 188 5.22 -7.25 13.45
CA ASP A 188 6.48 -7.85 13.88
C ASP A 188 7.37 -8.19 12.66
N TRP A 189 6.77 -8.59 11.54
CA TRP A 189 7.48 -8.80 10.29
C TRP A 189 8.03 -7.49 9.73
N LEU A 190 7.22 -6.42 9.68
CA LEU A 190 7.69 -5.08 9.25
C LEU A 190 8.82 -4.55 10.15
N ASP A 191 8.75 -4.81 11.46
CA ASP A 191 9.83 -4.51 12.42
C ASP A 191 11.12 -5.30 12.15
N GLY A 192 11.00 -6.54 11.68
CA GLY A 192 12.11 -7.40 11.32
C GLY A 192 12.74 -7.10 9.95
N THR A 193 12.03 -6.35 9.10
CA THR A 193 12.43 -6.12 7.71
C THR A 193 13.36 -4.91 7.56
N PRO A 194 14.60 -5.10 7.07
CA PRO A 194 15.56 -4.01 6.89
C PRO A 194 15.03 -2.90 5.97
N GLY A 195 15.22 -1.64 6.38
CA GLY A 195 14.88 -0.47 5.58
C GLY A 195 13.49 0.11 5.85
N LEU A 196 12.54 -0.66 6.40
CA LEU A 196 11.18 -0.15 6.66
C LEU A 196 11.09 0.69 7.94
N ALA A 197 11.89 0.39 8.97
CA ALA A 197 11.86 1.10 10.25
C ALA A 197 12.06 2.62 10.12
N GLU A 198 12.81 3.07 9.11
CA GLU A 198 13.04 4.50 8.87
C GLU A 198 11.74 5.26 8.60
N PHE A 199 10.77 4.67 7.88
CA PHE A 199 9.49 5.32 7.59
C PHE A 199 8.72 5.62 8.87
N ARG A 200 8.56 4.61 9.73
CA ARG A 200 7.88 4.75 11.02
C ARG A 200 8.60 5.70 11.96
N ASP A 201 9.93 5.63 12.02
CA ASP A 201 10.71 6.51 12.89
C ASP A 201 10.58 7.98 12.45
N ARG A 202 10.51 8.25 11.15
CA ARG A 202 10.26 9.58 10.59
C ARG A 202 8.83 10.06 10.85
N ALA A 203 7.84 9.18 10.69
CA ALA A 203 6.44 9.48 11.04
C ALA A 203 6.30 9.87 12.52
N ARG A 204 6.97 9.14 13.42
CA ARG A 204 7.03 9.46 14.86
C ARG A 204 7.73 10.79 15.14
N GLU A 205 8.85 11.08 14.49
CA GLU A 205 9.55 12.37 14.61
C GLU A 205 8.67 13.54 14.13
N ALA A 206 7.84 13.30 13.12
CA ALA A 206 6.89 14.26 12.59
C ALA A 206 5.54 14.31 13.35
N GLU A 207 5.39 13.57 14.45
CA GLU A 207 4.18 13.49 15.27
C GLU A 207 2.93 13.07 14.44
N ARG A 208 3.08 12.10 13.54
CA ARG A 208 2.03 11.62 12.61
C ARG A 208 1.27 10.36 13.06
N SER A 209 1.38 9.98 14.33
CA SER A 209 0.71 8.75 14.82
C SER A 209 -0.82 8.87 14.79
N VAL A 210 -1.49 7.79 14.42
CA VAL A 210 -2.96 7.67 14.40
C VAL A 210 -3.41 6.82 15.58
N ASP A 211 -4.03 7.46 16.57
CA ASP A 211 -4.36 6.82 17.86
C ASP A 211 -5.57 5.86 17.81
N THR A 212 -6.36 5.90 16.74
CA THR A 212 -7.58 5.09 16.60
C THR A 212 -7.48 4.20 15.37
N ASN A 213 -7.68 2.90 15.57
CA ASN A 213 -7.79 1.95 14.46
C ASN A 213 -9.20 2.03 13.86
N THR A 214 -9.29 2.53 12.62
CA THR A 214 -10.53 2.66 11.84
C THR A 214 -10.71 1.55 10.81
N PHE A 215 -9.73 0.65 10.66
CA PHE A 215 -9.79 -0.46 9.71
C PHE A 215 -10.87 -1.47 10.10
N GLU A 216 -11.56 -2.00 9.09
CA GLU A 216 -12.50 -3.09 9.27
C GLU A 216 -11.81 -4.34 9.83
N THR A 217 -12.58 -5.22 10.47
CA THR A 217 -12.09 -6.47 11.07
C THR A 217 -12.44 -7.68 10.21
N CYS A 218 -11.52 -8.63 10.14
CA CYS A 218 -11.67 -9.91 9.46
C CYS A 218 -11.78 -11.07 10.47
N GLY A 219 -12.26 -12.24 10.02
CA GLY A 219 -12.42 -13.48 10.81
C GLY A 219 -13.75 -13.70 11.55
#